data_AF-A0A3N5XID5-F1
#
_entry.id   AF-A0A3N5XID5-F1
#
_cell.length_a   1.000
_cell.length_b   1.000
_cell.length_c   1.000
_cell.angle_alpha   90.00
_cell.angle_beta   90.00
_cell.angle_gamma   90.00
#
_symmetry.space_group_name_H-M   'P 1'
#
loop_
_entity.id
_entity.type
_entity.pdbx_description
1 polymer ?
#
loop_
_entity_poly.entity_id
_entity_poly.type
_entity_poly.pdbx_seq_one_letter_code
_entity_poly.pdbx_strand_id
1 'polypeptide(L)'
;MKNLVTFVSLLFVFSCSILGQTELEGFAGVYDPGAELTVGEFDNGTALGFRIGQSFLTVLGAEFSYTAAPGLSTPFGDFDETVHLLNGNFLVQLPIGGFVPFATFGVGGISGQEGTNFSIRSAWTWNVGGGLKLR
;
A
#
# COMPACT_ATOMS: atom_id res chain seq x y z
N MET A 1 -36.76 -14.42 -9.13
CA MET A 1 -35.31 -14.69 -9.06
C MET A 1 -34.46 -13.41 -9.04
N LYS A 2 -34.60 -12.47 -9.99
CA LYS A 2 -33.83 -11.19 -10.00
C LYS A 2 -33.91 -10.42 -8.68
N ASN A 3 -35.11 -10.22 -8.14
CA ASN A 3 -35.30 -9.45 -6.90
C ASN A 3 -34.70 -10.13 -5.65
N LEU A 4 -34.61 -11.47 -5.65
CA LEU A 4 -34.00 -12.22 -4.55
C LEU A 4 -32.47 -12.07 -4.56
N VAL A 5 -31.86 -12.12 -5.74
CA VAL A 5 -30.42 -11.88 -5.90
C VAL A 5 -30.07 -10.45 -5.49
N THR A 6 -30.82 -9.45 -5.96
CA THR A 6 -30.58 -8.05 -5.56
C THR A 6 -30.75 -7.85 -4.06
N PHE A 7 -31.76 -8.46 -3.45
CA PHE A 7 -32.00 -8.37 -2.02
C PHE A 7 -30.89 -9.04 -1.20
N VAL A 8 -30.43 -10.23 -1.60
CA VAL A 8 -29.32 -10.92 -0.93
C VAL A 8 -28.01 -10.15 -1.10
N SER A 9 -27.74 -9.59 -2.29
CA SER A 9 -26.56 -8.75 -2.51
C SER A 9 -26.61 -7.47 -1.68
N LEU A 10 -27.76 -6.81 -1.57
CA LEU A 10 -27.94 -5.65 -0.70
C LEU A 10 -27.75 -6.04 0.77
N LEU A 11 -28.32 -7.16 1.22
CA LEU A 11 -28.13 -7.65 2.58
C LEU A 11 -26.65 -7.93 2.89
N PHE A 12 -25.90 -8.49 1.93
CA PHE A 12 -24.47 -8.76 2.05
C PHE A 12 -23.66 -7.46 2.12
N VAL A 13 -23.98 -6.47 1.29
CA VAL A 13 -23.34 -5.14 1.30
C VAL A 13 -23.61 -4.40 2.61
N PHE A 14 -24.85 -4.41 3.12
CA PHE A 14 -25.20 -3.73 4.38
C PHE A 14 -24.69 -4.45 5.64
N SER A 15 -24.56 -5.78 5.61
CA SER A 15 -24.00 -6.54 6.75
C SER A 15 -22.47 -6.44 6.83
N CYS A 16 -21.76 -6.26 5.71
CA CYS A 16 -20.32 -5.97 5.70
C CYS A 16 -19.99 -4.67 6.44
N SER A 17 -20.85 -3.64 6.37
CA SER A 17 -20.63 -2.35 7.03
C SER A 17 -20.64 -2.43 8.56
N ILE A 18 -21.36 -3.40 9.15
CA ILE A 18 -21.45 -3.59 10.61
C ILE A 18 -20.24 -4.37 11.16
N LEU A 19 -19.58 -5.16 10.30
CA LEU A 19 -18.36 -5.91 10.61
C LEU A 19 -17.08 -5.19 10.13
N GLY A 20 -17.26 -4.03 9.49
CA GLY A 20 -16.18 -3.32 8.86
C GLY A 20 -15.42 -2.45 9.86
N GLN A 21 -14.14 -2.74 10.03
CA GLN A 21 -13.24 -1.90 10.81
C GLN A 21 -12.42 -1.04 9.86
N THR A 22 -12.48 0.28 10.06
CA THR A 22 -11.57 1.23 9.43
C THR A 22 -10.35 1.41 10.32
N GLU A 23 -9.16 1.27 9.74
CA GLU A 23 -7.89 1.47 10.43
C GLU A 23 -7.11 2.59 9.70
N LEU A 24 -6.57 3.54 10.45
CA LEU A 24 -5.64 4.54 9.96
C LEU A 24 -4.31 4.33 10.67
N GLU A 25 -3.26 4.05 9.90
CA GLU A 25 -1.94 3.71 10.42
C GLU A 25 -0.90 4.63 9.81
N GLY A 26 -0.01 5.17 10.64
CA GLY A 26 1.25 5.77 10.18
C GLY A 26 2.36 4.73 10.26
N PHE A 27 3.24 4.67 9.27
CA PHE A 27 4.36 3.73 9.28
C PHE A 27 5.67 4.40 8.85
N ALA A 28 6.75 3.85 9.40
CA ALA A 28 8.12 4.09 8.98
C ALA A 28 8.76 2.73 8.69
N GLY A 29 9.41 2.61 7.54
CA GLY A 29 10.07 1.40 7.11
C GLY A 29 11.40 1.70 6.45
N VAL A 30 12.17 0.65 6.19
CA VAL A 30 13.37 0.71 5.36
C VAL A 30 13.03 0.09 4.01
N TYR A 31 13.50 0.67 2.92
CA TYR A 31 13.40 0.07 1.60
C TYR A 31 14.78 -0.32 1.08
N ASP A 32 14.85 -1.47 0.40
CA ASP A 32 16.01 -1.96 -0.32
C ASP A 32 15.54 -2.31 -1.75
N PRO A 33 16.05 -1.62 -2.79
CA PRO A 33 15.67 -1.82 -4.18
C PRO A 33 16.20 -3.14 -4.78
N GLY A 34 17.12 -3.82 -4.11
CA GLY A 34 17.71 -5.08 -4.58
C GLY A 34 18.78 -4.91 -5.65
N ALA A 35 19.52 -6.00 -5.90
CA ALA A 35 20.72 -5.99 -6.75
C ALA A 35 20.44 -6.09 -8.27
N GLU A 36 19.20 -6.38 -8.68
CA GLU A 36 18.83 -6.50 -10.10
C GLU A 36 18.47 -5.16 -10.76
N LEU A 37 18.27 -4.11 -9.96
CA LEU A 37 18.28 -2.74 -10.44
C LEU A 37 19.74 -2.33 -10.52
N THR A 38 20.29 -2.28 -11.74
CA THR A 38 21.69 -1.96 -12.01
C THR A 38 22.14 -0.75 -11.21
N VAL A 39 22.94 -1.03 -10.18
CA VAL A 39 23.76 -0.13 -9.33
C VAL A 39 23.78 1.32 -9.85
N GLY A 40 22.84 2.13 -9.35
CA GLY A 40 22.74 3.56 -9.72
C GLY A 40 21.34 4.17 -9.75
N GLU A 41 20.27 3.43 -9.44
CA GLU A 41 18.88 3.93 -9.56
C GLU A 41 18.10 4.10 -8.24
N PHE A 42 18.51 3.46 -7.14
CA PHE A 42 17.90 3.60 -5.81
C PHE A 42 18.94 3.32 -4.71
N ASP A 43 19.05 4.20 -3.69
CA ASP A 43 19.83 3.93 -2.47
C ASP A 43 18.91 3.34 -1.39
N ASN A 44 19.44 2.57 -0.44
CA ASN A 44 18.68 2.13 0.72
C ASN A 44 18.29 3.33 1.58
N GLY A 45 17.05 3.40 2.06
CA GLY A 45 16.58 4.56 2.79
C GLY A 45 15.35 4.29 3.65
N THR A 46 14.92 5.34 4.35
CA THR A 46 13.70 5.31 5.15
C THR A 46 12.50 5.72 4.30
N ALA A 47 11.45 4.92 4.35
CA ALA A 47 10.16 5.22 3.75
C ALA A 47 9.17 5.58 4.85
N LEU A 48 8.47 6.69 4.71
CA LEU A 48 7.42 7.14 5.63
C LEU A 48 6.09 7.17 4.90
N GLY A 49 5.01 6.79 5.57
CA GLY A 49 3.72 6.75 4.92
C GLY A 49 2.56 6.63 5.86
N PHE A 50 1.38 6.65 5.26
CA PHE A 50 0.14 6.35 5.93
C PHE A 50 -0.65 5.31 5.14
N ARG A 51 -1.47 4.57 5.87
CA ARG A 51 -2.31 3.52 5.33
C ARG A 51 -3.71 3.66 5.90
N ILE A 52 -4.69 3.52 5.02
CA ILE A 52 -6.10 3.45 5.37
C ILE A 52 -6.57 2.05 4.99
N GLY A 53 -6.89 1.24 5.99
CA GLY A 53 -7.46 -0.09 5.83
C GLY A 53 -8.95 -0.08 6.07
N GLN A 54 -9.70 -0.80 5.25
CA GLN A 54 -11.10 -1.13 5.50
C GLN A 54 -11.24 -2.64 5.48
N SER A 55 -11.53 -3.23 6.63
CA SER A 55 -12.04 -4.60 6.70
C SER A 55 -13.50 -4.61 6.26
N PHE A 56 -13.94 -5.59 5.50
CA PHE A 56 -15.36 -5.81 5.18
C PHE A 56 -15.85 -7.19 5.63
N LEU A 57 -14.93 -8.08 6.00
CA LEU A 57 -15.16 -9.27 6.82
C LEU A 57 -14.14 -9.29 7.96
N THR A 58 -14.35 -10.13 8.98
CA THR A 58 -13.38 -10.32 10.07
C THR A 58 -11.96 -10.64 9.56
N VAL A 59 -11.87 -11.33 8.42
CA VAL A 59 -10.60 -11.81 7.85
C VAL A 59 -10.20 -11.16 6.52
N LEU A 60 -11.08 -10.39 5.88
CA LEU A 60 -10.81 -9.78 4.56
C LEU A 60 -10.98 -8.27 4.61
N GLY A 61 -10.10 -7.57 3.91
CA GLY A 61 -10.15 -6.14 3.75
C GLY A 61 -9.46 -5.64 2.49
N ALA A 62 -9.46 -4.32 2.35
CA ALA A 62 -8.64 -3.61 1.38
C ALA A 62 -7.86 -2.52 2.11
N GLU A 63 -6.65 -2.24 1.67
CA GLU A 63 -5.80 -1.20 2.22
C GLU A 63 -5.33 -0.29 1.09
N PHE A 64 -5.43 1.02 1.31
CA PHE A 64 -4.80 2.03 0.46
C PHE A 64 -3.67 2.68 1.24
N SER A 65 -2.51 2.81 0.63
CA SER A 65 -1.36 3.44 1.28
C SER A 65 -0.68 4.45 0.39
N TYR A 66 -0.24 5.54 1.01
CA TYR A 66 0.69 6.49 0.43
C TYR A 66 2.01 6.40 1.17
N THR A 67 3.11 6.39 0.42
CA THR A 67 4.47 6.37 0.95
C THR A 67 5.28 7.46 0.25
N ALA A 68 6.04 8.21 1.03
CA ALA A 68 7.11 9.07 0.55
C ALA A 68 8.44 8.44 0.99
N ALA A 69 9.35 8.27 0.03
CA ALA A 69 10.70 7.80 0.28
C ALA A 69 11.68 8.73 -0.44
N PRO A 70 12.88 8.97 0.10
CA PRO A 70 13.91 9.71 -0.63
C PRO A 70 14.17 9.11 -2.01
N GLY A 71 14.21 9.95 -3.05
CA GLY A 71 14.72 9.57 -4.37
C GLY A 71 16.24 9.71 -4.43
N LEU A 72 16.91 9.06 -5.40
CA LEU A 72 18.38 9.18 -5.54
C LEU A 72 18.86 10.60 -5.82
N SER A 73 20.03 10.96 -5.30
CA SER A 73 20.97 11.87 -5.97
C SER A 73 21.86 11.07 -6.93
N THR A 74 21.82 11.33 -8.24
CA THR A 74 22.78 10.72 -9.20
C THR A 74 23.85 11.73 -9.66
N PRO A 75 25.01 11.27 -10.20
CA PRO A 75 26.11 12.14 -10.67
C PRO A 75 25.77 13.03 -11.88
N PHE A 76 24.57 12.88 -12.48
CA PHE A 76 24.18 13.55 -13.72
C PHE A 76 23.09 14.62 -13.54
N GLY A 77 22.76 15.00 -12.31
CA GLY A 77 21.95 16.19 -12.02
C GLY A 77 20.61 15.88 -11.35
N ASP A 78 20.46 16.46 -10.16
CA ASP A 78 19.29 16.72 -9.33
C ASP A 78 17.98 16.00 -9.73
N PHE A 79 17.72 14.87 -9.07
CA PHE A 79 16.35 14.44 -8.81
C PHE A 79 15.76 15.33 -7.72
N ASP A 80 14.52 15.76 -7.89
CA ASP A 80 13.74 16.29 -6.77
C ASP A 80 13.50 15.15 -5.77
N GLU A 81 13.84 15.41 -4.51
CA GLU A 81 14.46 14.47 -3.56
C GLU A 81 13.53 13.38 -3.01
N THR A 82 12.30 13.23 -3.52
CA THR A 82 11.27 12.34 -2.96
C THR A 82 10.50 11.59 -4.04
N VAL A 83 10.45 10.26 -3.89
CA VAL A 83 9.58 9.36 -4.65
C VAL A 83 8.29 9.12 -3.86
N HIS A 84 7.18 9.16 -4.58
CA HIS A 84 5.84 8.91 -4.04
C HIS A 84 5.32 7.57 -4.54
N LEU A 85 4.87 6.73 -3.61
CA LEU A 85 4.26 5.44 -3.90
C LEU A 85 2.80 5.46 -3.44
N LEU A 86 1.90 5.11 -4.34
CA LEU A 86 0.48 4.91 -4.07
C LEU A 86 0.16 3.44 -4.31
N ASN A 87 -0.27 2.71 -3.28
CA ASN A 87 -0.58 1.29 -3.38
C ASN A 87 -2.03 1.02 -2.97
N GLY A 88 -2.69 0.13 -3.71
CA GLY A 88 -3.97 -0.47 -3.35
C GLY A 88 -3.80 -1.97 -3.20
N ASN A 89 -4.14 -2.47 -2.01
CA ASN A 89 -3.85 -3.84 -1.60
C ASN A 89 -5.12 -4.56 -1.14
N PHE A 90 -5.21 -5.83 -1.48
CA PHE A 90 -6.10 -6.76 -0.82
C PHE A 90 -5.45 -7.24 0.48
N LEU A 91 -6.23 -7.32 1.56
CA LEU A 91 -5.79 -7.70 2.90
C LEU A 91 -6.46 -8.99 3.33
N VAL A 92 -5.66 -9.92 3.83
CA VAL A 92 -6.12 -11.08 4.59
C VAL A 92 -5.56 -10.97 6.01
N GLN A 93 -6.42 -11.07 7.02
CA GLN A 93 -6.04 -10.94 8.42
C GLN A 93 -6.66 -12.05 9.26
N LEU A 94 -5.98 -12.47 10.33
CA LEU A 94 -6.44 -13.55 11.20
C LEU A 94 -6.42 -13.09 12.66
N PRO A 95 -7.51 -12.54 13.20
CA PRO A 95 -7.54 -12.10 14.59
C PRO A 95 -7.42 -13.28 15.57
N ILE A 96 -6.36 -13.31 16.37
CA ILE A 96 -6.09 -14.33 17.38
C ILE A 96 -5.64 -13.65 18.69
N GLY A 97 -6.59 -13.44 19.61
CA GLY A 97 -6.30 -13.07 21.00
C GLY A 97 -5.38 -11.85 21.20
N GLY A 98 -5.76 -10.68 20.66
CA GLY A 98 -4.97 -9.44 20.75
C GLY A 98 -3.89 -9.29 19.67
N PHE A 99 -3.61 -10.35 18.93
CA PHE A 99 -2.72 -10.33 17.78
C PHE A 99 -3.53 -10.46 16.49
N VAL A 100 -3.12 -9.78 15.44
CA VAL A 100 -3.72 -9.92 14.12
C VAL A 100 -2.61 -10.06 13.07
N PRO A 101 -2.10 -11.29 12.85
CA PRO A 101 -1.31 -11.59 11.67
C PRO A 101 -2.06 -11.22 10.40
N PHE A 102 -1.34 -10.66 9.43
CA PHE A 102 -1.92 -10.27 8.16
C PHE A 102 -0.96 -10.47 6.98
N ALA A 103 -1.55 -10.61 5.80
CA ALA A 103 -0.86 -10.64 4.52
C ALA A 103 -1.57 -9.71 3.53
N THR A 104 -0.80 -9.09 2.65
CA THR A 104 -1.29 -8.19 1.62
C THR A 104 -0.74 -8.58 0.25
N PHE A 105 -1.56 -8.36 -0.77
CA PHE A 105 -1.14 -8.41 -2.17
C PHE A 105 -1.87 -7.33 -2.94
N GLY A 106 -1.18 -6.63 -3.82
CA GLY A 106 -1.77 -5.52 -4.52
C GLY A 106 -0.93 -4.99 -5.66
N VAL A 107 -1.36 -3.82 -6.11
CA VAL A 107 -0.70 -3.06 -7.17
C VAL A 107 -0.60 -1.60 -6.75
N GLY A 108 0.36 -0.90 -7.33
CA GLY A 108 0.56 0.50 -7.07
C GLY A 108 1.26 1.22 -8.19
N GLY A 109 1.32 2.53 -8.03
CA GLY A 109 2.06 3.44 -8.87
C GLY A 109 3.19 4.05 -8.08
N ILE A 110 4.36 4.13 -8.70
CA ILE A 110 5.50 4.92 -8.25
C ILE A 110 5.55 6.16 -9.13
N SER A 111 5.71 7.33 -8.53
CA SER A 111 5.83 8.61 -9.22
C SER A 111 6.94 9.45 -8.60
N GLY A 112 7.76 10.08 -9.43
CA GLY A 112 8.81 11.00 -9.01
C GLY A 112 9.16 11.99 -10.11
N GLN A 113 9.87 13.05 -9.76
CA GLN A 113 10.40 14.00 -10.73
C GLN A 113 11.64 13.43 -11.42
N GLU A 114 11.77 13.66 -12.73
CA GLU A 114 12.93 13.29 -13.53
C GLU A 114 13.67 14.57 -13.98
N GLY A 115 14.87 14.76 -13.43
CA GLY A 115 15.78 15.85 -13.76
C GLY A 115 15.33 17.26 -13.31
N THR A 116 16.06 18.26 -13.81
CA THR A 116 15.83 19.69 -13.51
C THR A 116 14.71 20.33 -14.33
N ASN A 117 14.24 19.63 -15.36
CA ASN A 117 13.04 20.00 -16.10
C ASN A 117 11.82 19.41 -15.38
N PHE A 118 10.69 20.10 -15.38
CA PHE A 118 9.44 19.63 -14.76
C PHE A 118 8.86 18.43 -15.54
N SER A 119 9.49 17.26 -15.40
CA SER A 119 9.10 16.01 -16.04
C SER A 119 8.81 14.96 -14.98
N ILE A 120 7.70 14.25 -15.12
CA ILE A 120 7.21 13.28 -14.12
C ILE A 120 7.36 11.88 -14.73
N ARG A 121 8.12 11.02 -14.04
CA ARG A 121 8.20 9.60 -14.37
C ARG A 121 7.26 8.80 -13.49
N SER A 122 6.49 7.90 -14.10
CA SER A 122 5.62 6.98 -13.36
C SER A 122 5.78 5.54 -13.83
N ALA A 123 5.67 4.61 -12.88
CA ALA A 123 5.76 3.17 -13.13
C ALA A 123 4.71 2.42 -12.32
N TRP A 124 4.18 1.33 -12.90
CA TRP A 124 3.31 0.41 -12.18
C TRP A 124 4.14 -0.67 -11.51
N THR A 125 3.74 -1.03 -10.29
CA THR A 125 4.37 -2.09 -9.52
C THR A 125 3.32 -3.00 -8.92
N TRP A 126 3.67 -4.27 -8.73
CA TRP A 126 2.93 -5.19 -7.88
C TRP A 126 3.61 -5.22 -6.51
N ASN A 127 2.83 -5.41 -5.45
CA ASN A 127 3.37 -5.51 -4.11
C ASN A 127 2.78 -6.71 -3.39
N VAL A 128 3.58 -7.28 -2.49
CA VAL A 128 3.18 -8.32 -1.56
C VAL A 128 3.81 -8.00 -0.21
N GLY A 129 3.07 -8.22 0.86
CA GLY A 129 3.53 -7.88 2.19
C GLY A 129 2.84 -8.71 3.26
N GLY A 130 3.28 -8.52 4.48
CA GLY A 130 2.66 -9.15 5.64
C GLY A 130 3.24 -8.60 6.92
N GLY A 131 2.60 -8.91 8.02
CA GLY A 131 3.01 -8.45 9.33
C GLY A 131 2.11 -8.93 10.44
N LEU A 132 2.26 -8.29 11.60
CA LEU A 132 1.53 -8.59 12.82
C LEU A 132 1.04 -7.27 13.42
N LYS A 133 -0.28 -7.12 13.58
CA LYS A 133 -0.86 -6.01 14.34
C LYS A 133 -1.05 -6.44 15.81
N LEU A 134 -0.77 -5.54 16.74
CA LEU A 134 -1.01 -5.71 18.17
C LEU A 134 -2.21 -4.84 18.57
N ARG A 135 -3.21 -5.42 19.22
CA ARG A 135 -4.45 -4.76 19.66
C ARG A 135 -4.61 -4.85 21.17
#